data_AF-A0A3S0Q592-F1
#
_entry.id   AF-A0A3S0Q592-F1
#
_cell.length_a   1.000
_cell.length_b   1.000
_cell.length_c   1.000
_cell.angle_alpha   90.00
_cell.angle_beta   90.00
_cell.angle_gamma   90.00
#
_symmetry.space_group_name_H-M   'P 1'
#
loop_
_entity.id
_entity.type
_entity.pdbx_description
1 polymer ?
#
loop_
_entity_poly.entity_id
_entity_poly.type
_entity_poly.pdbx_seq_one_letter_code
_entity_poly.pdbx_strand_id
1 'polypeptide(L)'
;MSPQRRRLIFPWKEYFLPYGVYDFDQTEAIQDISPLKKLDIPLAELVVDTQRYFDYHHSEQDTFDKVNKRELLLGAVAMTQMILMVDKNW
;
A
#
# COMPACT_ATOMS: atom_id res chain seq x y z
N MET A 1 -4.46 6.32 -13.02
CA MET A 1 -5.88 5.96 -12.83
C MET A 1 -6.73 7.22 -12.93
N SER A 2 -7.78 7.22 -13.77
CA SER A 2 -8.70 8.36 -13.86
C SER A 2 -9.46 8.57 -12.53
N PRO A 3 -9.87 9.81 -12.20
CA PRO A 3 -10.63 10.09 -10.99
C PRO A 3 -11.90 9.25 -10.84
N GLN A 4 -12.56 8.92 -11.95
CA GLN A 4 -13.78 8.11 -11.95
C GLN A 4 -13.50 6.66 -11.56
N ARG A 5 -12.44 6.04 -12.10
CA ARG A 5 -12.04 4.67 -11.74
C ARG A 5 -11.61 4.58 -10.27
N ARG A 6 -10.96 5.63 -9.75
CA ARG A 6 -10.50 5.66 -8.34
C ARG A 6 -11.64 5.65 -7.34
N ARG A 7 -12.80 6.21 -7.68
CA ARG A 7 -13.97 6.18 -6.80
C ARG A 7 -14.53 4.77 -6.58
N LEU A 8 -14.24 3.81 -7.47
CA LEU A 8 -14.75 2.44 -7.35
C LEU A 8 -14.15 1.69 -6.15
N ILE A 9 -12.93 2.05 -5.73
CA ILE A 9 -12.23 1.38 -4.61
C ILE A 9 -12.47 2.05 -3.26
N PHE A 10 -13.00 3.28 -3.23
CA PHE A 10 -13.20 4.05 -1.99
C PHE A 10 -14.15 3.39 -0.98
N PRO A 11 -15.28 2.77 -1.41
CA PRO A 11 -16.13 2.02 -0.50
C PRO A 11 -15.42 0.88 0.22
N TRP A 12 -14.33 0.34 -0.34
CA TRP A 12 -13.61 -0.77 0.27
C TRP A 12 -12.83 -0.36 1.52
N LYS A 13 -12.59 0.95 1.72
CA LYS A 13 -11.88 1.48 2.90
C LYS A 13 -12.43 0.94 4.23
N GLU A 14 -13.74 0.70 4.32
CA GLU A 14 -14.37 0.13 5.51
C GLU A 14 -13.86 -1.28 5.87
N TYR A 15 -13.50 -2.09 4.87
CA TYR A 15 -12.92 -3.42 5.08
C TYR A 15 -11.44 -3.38 5.49
N PHE A 16 -10.73 -2.30 5.14
CA PHE A 16 -9.31 -2.12 5.44
C PHE A 16 -9.05 -1.40 6.77
N LEU A 17 -10.02 -0.60 7.23
CA LEU A 17 -9.93 0.17 8.48
C LEU A 17 -9.56 -0.67 9.72
N PRO A 18 -10.09 -1.91 9.93
CA PRO A 18 -9.71 -2.75 11.07
C PRO A 18 -8.21 -3.14 11.08
N TYR A 19 -7.54 -3.05 9.93
CA TYR A 19 -6.12 -3.36 9.77
C TYR A 19 -5.23 -2.12 9.80
N GLY A 20 -5.79 -0.94 10.07
CA GLY A 20 -5.06 0.33 10.11
C GLY A 20 -4.73 0.90 8.73
N VAL A 21 -5.35 0.40 7.66
CA VAL A 21 -5.17 0.91 6.30
C VAL A 21 -6.37 1.79 5.94
N TYR A 22 -6.14 3.10 5.91
CA TYR A 22 -7.21 4.10 5.80
C TYR A 22 -6.92 5.20 4.77
N ASP A 23 -5.68 5.39 4.36
CA ASP A 23 -5.34 6.39 3.35
C ASP A 23 -5.47 5.78 1.94
N PHE A 24 -6.52 6.20 1.23
CA PHE A 24 -6.80 5.84 -0.16
C PHE A 24 -6.66 7.08 -1.06
N ASP A 25 -6.17 8.20 -0.49
CA ASP A 25 -6.14 9.49 -1.15
C ASP A 25 -4.86 9.72 -1.96
N GLN A 26 -3.82 8.90 -1.73
CA GLN A 26 -2.57 8.91 -2.49
C GLN A 26 -2.77 8.66 -4.00
N THR A 27 -2.14 9.48 -4.84
CA THR A 27 -2.23 9.42 -6.31
C THR A 27 -0.96 8.89 -6.98
N GLU A 28 0.08 8.65 -6.19
CA GLU A 28 1.40 8.23 -6.64
C GLU A 28 1.71 6.83 -6.11
N ALA A 29 2.51 6.11 -6.87
CA ALA A 29 3.23 4.94 -6.40
C ALA A 29 4.67 5.04 -6.91
N ILE A 30 5.63 4.64 -6.09
CA ILE A 30 7.05 4.93 -6.33
C ILE A 30 7.83 3.68 -6.79
N GLN A 31 9.15 3.83 -6.91
CA GLN A 31 10.11 2.78 -7.23
C GLN A 31 9.72 1.98 -8.48
N ASP A 32 9.53 0.67 -8.34
CA ASP A 32 9.45 -0.29 -9.44
C ASP A 32 8.23 -0.09 -10.35
N ILE A 33 7.11 0.37 -9.79
CA ILE A 33 5.85 0.48 -10.53
C ILE A 33 5.57 1.89 -11.06
N SER A 34 6.36 2.89 -10.63
CA SER A 34 6.20 4.29 -11.06
C SER A 34 6.18 4.48 -12.59
N PRO A 35 6.97 3.76 -13.42
CA PRO A 35 6.94 3.96 -14.87
C PRO A 35 5.62 3.53 -15.52
N LEU A 36 4.90 2.57 -14.92
CA LEU A 36 3.64 2.03 -15.44
C LEU A 36 2.52 3.06 -15.45
N LYS A 37 2.60 4.10 -14.61
CA LYS A 37 1.66 5.22 -14.61
C LYS A 37 1.61 5.93 -15.97
N LYS A 38 2.74 5.98 -16.70
CA LYS A 38 2.81 6.59 -18.05
C LYS A 38 2.01 5.81 -19.09
N LEU A 39 1.67 4.56 -18.80
CA LEU A 39 0.87 3.67 -19.63
C LEU A 39 -0.61 3.64 -19.19
N ASP A 40 -1.02 4.57 -18.32
CA ASP A 40 -2.34 4.61 -17.67
C ASP A 40 -2.72 3.30 -16.93
N ILE A 41 -1.71 2.53 -16.51
CA ILE A 41 -1.91 1.35 -15.66
C ILE A 41 -2.17 1.83 -14.23
N PRO A 42 -3.26 1.39 -13.57
CA PRO A 42 -3.50 1.75 -12.19
C PRO A 42 -2.56 1.05 -11.23
N LEU A 43 -2.12 1.78 -10.21
CA LEU A 43 -1.09 1.36 -9.26
C LEU A 43 -1.64 1.42 -7.84
N ALA A 44 -1.13 0.56 -6.98
CA ALA A 44 -1.40 0.56 -5.55
C ALA A 44 -0.09 0.31 -4.80
N GLU A 45 0.13 1.05 -3.72
CA GLU A 45 1.32 0.95 -2.87
C GLU A 45 0.89 0.82 -1.41
N LEU A 46 1.56 -0.05 -0.66
CA LEU A 46 1.44 -0.10 0.78
C LEU A 46 2.40 0.91 1.40
N VAL A 47 1.87 2.00 1.95
CA VAL A 47 2.66 3.00 2.66
C VAL A 47 2.70 2.62 4.14
N VAL A 48 3.90 2.34 4.65
CA VAL A 48 4.16 2.05 6.07
C VAL A 48 4.36 3.34 6.87
N ASP A 49 4.49 3.26 8.20
CA ASP A 49 4.73 4.43 9.06
C ASP A 49 6.01 5.18 8.64
N THR A 50 5.81 6.37 8.08
CA THR A 50 6.89 7.20 7.53
C THR A 50 7.70 7.91 8.61
N GLN A 51 7.17 8.08 9.83
CA GLN A 51 7.87 8.81 10.89
C GLN A 51 9.13 8.09 11.36
N ARG A 52 9.12 6.75 11.30
CA ARG A 52 10.22 5.90 11.76
C ARG A 52 10.98 5.21 10.64
N TYR A 53 10.47 5.30 9.41
CA TYR A 53 11.08 4.65 8.25
C TYR A 53 12.56 5.08 8.06
N PHE A 54 12.83 6.38 8.19
CA PHE A 54 14.16 6.94 8.01
C PHE A 54 15.10 6.77 9.22
N ASP A 55 14.63 6.18 10.32
CA ASP A 55 15.53 5.81 11.43
C ASP A 55 16.54 4.74 10.98
N TYR A 56 16.15 3.88 10.03
CA TYR A 56 16.96 2.72 9.59
C TYR A 56 17.23 2.68 8.09
N HIS A 57 16.36 3.27 7.27
CA HIS A 57 16.45 3.22 5.80
C HIS A 57 17.84 3.61 5.26
N HIS A 58 18.42 2.77 4.39
CA HIS A 58 19.75 2.96 3.80
C HIS A 58 20.90 3.07 4.84
N SER A 59 20.77 2.40 5.98
CA SER A 59 21.82 2.33 6.99
C SER A 59 22.21 0.89 7.32
N GLU A 60 23.35 0.71 7.98
CA GLU A 60 23.76 -0.59 8.55
C GLU A 60 22.81 -1.11 9.65
N GLN A 61 21.91 -0.25 10.16
CA GLN A 61 20.91 -0.62 11.17
C GLN A 61 19.64 -1.22 10.57
N ASP A 62 19.53 -1.29 9.24
CA ASP A 62 18.44 -2.00 8.54
C ASP A 62 18.64 -3.53 8.68
N THR A 63 18.32 -4.03 9.87
CA THR A 63 18.56 -5.41 10.29
C THR A 63 17.25 -6.09 10.70
N PHE A 64 17.23 -7.42 10.63
CA PHE A 64 16.03 -8.22 10.87
C PHE A 64 15.38 -7.98 12.25
N ASP A 65 16.16 -7.65 13.28
CA ASP A 65 15.63 -7.37 14.62
C ASP A 65 14.78 -6.08 14.70
N LYS A 66 14.80 -5.22 13.66
CA LYS A 66 13.90 -4.07 13.54
C LYS A 66 12.56 -4.42 12.88
N VAL A 67 12.44 -5.61 12.30
CA VAL A 67 11.21 -6.07 11.66
C VAL A 67 10.18 -6.45 12.72
N ASN A 68 9.10 -5.67 12.79
CA ASN A 68 7.97 -6.02 13.65
C ASN A 68 7.13 -7.11 12.98
N LYS A 69 7.08 -8.31 13.59
CA LYS A 69 6.32 -9.45 13.08
C LYS A 69 4.83 -9.14 12.88
N ARG A 70 4.21 -8.36 13.78
CA ARG A 70 2.80 -8.00 13.66
C ARG A 70 2.57 -7.10 12.44
N GLU A 71 3.38 -6.06 12.27
CA GLU A 71 3.25 -5.14 11.12
C GLU A 71 3.51 -5.83 9.78
N LEU A 72 4.52 -6.71 9.74
CA LEU A 72 4.81 -7.52 8.56
C LEU A 72 3.59 -8.37 8.14
N LEU A 73 2.96 -9.05 9.09
CA LEU A 73 1.77 -9.88 8.82
C LEU A 73 0.55 -9.03 8.47
N LEU A 74 0.35 -7.88 9.11
CA LEU A 74 -0.74 -6.95 8.77
C LEU A 74 -0.59 -6.42 7.35
N GLY A 75 0.61 -6.01 6.94
CA GLY A 75 0.90 -5.58 5.58
C GLY A 75 0.63 -6.69 4.55
N ALA A 76 1.08 -7.92 4.84
CA ALA A 76 0.83 -9.07 3.97
C ALA A 76 -0.67 -9.37 3.79
N VAL A 77 -1.44 -9.31 4.88
CA VAL A 77 -2.89 -9.49 4.84
C VAL A 77 -3.57 -8.37 4.06
N ALA A 78 -3.22 -7.11 4.30
CA ALA A 78 -3.78 -5.96 3.59
C ALA A 78 -3.52 -6.03 2.08
N MET A 79 -2.29 -6.32 1.66
CA MET A 79 -1.98 -6.48 0.22
C MET A 79 -2.75 -7.64 -0.40
N THR A 80 -2.82 -8.79 0.30
CA THR A 80 -3.56 -9.96 -0.19
C THR A 80 -5.05 -9.65 -0.36
N GLN A 81 -5.66 -8.95 0.61
CA GLN A 81 -7.05 -8.51 0.51
C GLN A 81 -7.26 -7.54 -0.66
N MET A 82 -6.35 -6.57 -0.86
CA MET A 82 -6.46 -5.64 -1.99
C MET A 82 -6.41 -6.37 -3.34
N ILE A 83 -5.47 -7.31 -3.51
CA ILE A 83 -5.38 -8.14 -4.71
C ILE A 83 -6.68 -8.92 -4.93
N LEU A 84 -7.22 -9.55 -3.88
CA LEU A 84 -8.48 -10.29 -3.95
C LEU A 84 -9.67 -9.39 -4.33
N MET A 85 -9.76 -8.21 -3.72
CA MET A 85 -10.84 -7.26 -4.00
C MET A 85 -10.81 -6.80 -5.46
N VAL A 86 -9.62 -6.53 -5.99
CA VAL A 86 -9.40 -6.22 -7.41
C VAL A 86 -9.81 -7.39 -8.30
N ASP A 87 -9.29 -8.60 -8.07
CA ASP A 87 -9.60 -9.80 -8.88
C ASP A 87 -11.11 -10.10 -8.97
N LYS A 88 -11.86 -9.84 -7.89
CA LYS A 88 -13.29 -10.19 -7.81
C LYS A 88 -14.24 -9.07 -8.21
N ASN A 89 -13.82 -7.81 -8.19
CA ASN A 89 -14.76 -6.68 -8.21
C ASN A 89 -14.35 -5.51 -9.14
N TRP A 90 -13.21 -5.56 -9.84
CA TRP A 90 -12.72 -4.42 -10.63
C TRP A 90 -12.36 -4.75 -12.08
#